data_AF-A0A967SLP5-F1
#
_entry.id   AF-A0A967SLP5-F1
#
_cell.length_a   1.000
_cell.length_b   1.000
_cell.length_c   1.000
_cell.angle_alpha   90.00
_cell.angle_beta   90.00
_cell.angle_gamma   90.00
#
_symmetry.space_group_name_H-M   'P 1'
#
loop_
_entity.id
_entity.type
_entity.pdbx_description
1 polymer ?
#
loop_
_entity_poly.entity_id
_entity_poly.type
_entity_poly.pdbx_seq_one_letter_code
_entity_poly.pdbx_strand_id
1 'polypeptide(L)' 'MLDILAAPALAPILVAQGLFVRWRTTRLPEPPGDREGVTGAGPPLRLLVAGDSAAAGVGASTLA' A
#
# COMPACT_ATOMS: atom_id res chain seq x y z
N MET A 1 21.24 8.62 22.80
CA MET A 1 22.55 9.10 22.24
C MET A 1 23.32 7.97 21.55
N LEU A 2 23.27 6.73 22.07
CA LEU A 2 23.72 5.52 21.35
C LEU A 2 22.95 5.29 20.03
N ASP A 3 21.70 5.76 19.95
CA ASP A 3 20.80 5.59 18.79
C ASP A 3 21.33 6.25 17.52
N ILE A 4 22.06 7.36 17.66
CA ILE A 4 22.64 8.12 16.53
C ILE A 4 23.77 7.33 15.86
N LEU A 5 24.47 6.48 16.61
CA LEU A 5 25.58 5.65 16.10
C LEU A 5 25.12 4.26 15.64
N ALA A 6 23.92 3.82 16.05
CA ALA A 6 23.37 2.52 15.67
C ALA A 6 23.09 2.42 14.16
N ALA A 7 22.47 3.45 13.57
CA ALA A 7 22.16 3.49 12.15
C ALA A 7 23.41 3.43 11.24
N PRO A 8 24.48 4.24 11.44
CA PRO A 8 25.68 4.13 10.63
C PRO A 8 26.44 2.82 10.87
N ALA A 9 26.46 2.28 12.10
CA ALA A 9 27.08 0.99 12.39
C ALA A 9 26.37 -0.18 11.67
N LEU A 10 25.04 -0.12 11.56
CA LEU A 10 24.23 -1.12 10.86
C LEU A 10 24.02 -0.81 9.38
N ALA A 11 24.52 0.33 8.87
CA ALA A 11 24.24 0.80 7.53
C ALA A 11 24.51 -0.24 6.43
N PRO A 12 25.61 -1.02 6.43
CA PRO A 12 25.83 -2.04 5.41
C PRO A 12 24.72 -3.09 5.37
N ILE A 13 24.25 -3.52 6.55
CA ILE A 13 23.17 -4.51 6.69
C ILE A 13 21.85 -3.90 6.23
N LEU A 14 21.53 -2.68 6.67
CA LEU A 14 20.29 -1.98 6.31
C LEU A 14 20.22 -1.67 4.80
N VAL A 15 21.33 -1.30 4.17
CA VAL A 15 21.42 -1.09 2.72
C VAL A 15 21.18 -2.41 1.98
N ALA A 16 21.83 -3.50 2.38
CA ALA A 16 21.63 -4.80 1.77
C ALA A 16 20.16 -5.26 1.91
N GLN A 17 19.55 -5.08 3.09
CA GLN A 17 18.14 -5.38 3.34
C GLN A 17 17.22 -4.52 2.46
N GLY A 18 17.46 -3.21 2.37
CA GLY A 18 16.67 -2.31 1.54
C GLY A 18 16.72 -2.66 0.05
N LEU A 19 17.89 -3.01 -0.46
CA LEU A 19 18.06 -3.48 -1.85
C LEU A 19 17.36 -4.82 -2.08
N PHE A 20 17.48 -5.75 -1.14
CA PHE A 20 16.81 -7.04 -1.23
C PHE A 20 15.28 -6.88 -1.23
N VAL A 21 14.73 -6.06 -0.33
CA VAL A 21 13.29 -5.74 -0.30
C VAL A 21 12.88 -5.10 -1.63
N ARG A 22 13.59 -4.08 -2.10
CA ARG A 22 13.27 -3.44 -3.39
C ARG A 22 13.25 -4.42 -4.56
N TRP A 23 14.15 -5.41 -4.55
CA TRP A 23 14.22 -6.42 -5.61
C TRP A 23 13.14 -7.50 -5.48
N ARG A 24 12.74 -7.85 -4.26
CA ARG A 24 11.82 -8.97 -3.97
C ARG A 24 10.37 -8.57 -3.82
N THR A 25 10.08 -7.32 -3.45
CA THR A 25 8.71 -6.85 -3.27
C THR A 25 7.93 -6.96 -4.57
N THR A 26 6.88 -7.79 -4.55
CA THR A 26 5.98 -7.99 -5.68
C THR A 26 5.23 -6.70 -5.98
N ARG A 27 5.22 -6.27 -7.24
CA ARG A 27 4.34 -5.22 -7.73
C ARG A 27 2.93 -5.79 -7.83
N LEU A 28 2.04 -5.38 -6.93
CA LEU A 28 0.64 -5.76 -6.98
C LEU A 28 -0.04 -5.02 -8.14
N PRO A 29 -0.89 -5.70 -8.93
CA PRO A 29 -1.65 -5.05 -9.97
C PRO A 29 -2.76 -4.18 -9.38
N GLU A 30 -3.27 -3.26 -10.19
CA GLU A 30 -4.55 -2.61 -9.93
C GLU A 30 -5.65 -3.68 -9.84
N PRO A 31 -6.60 -3.57 -8.90
CA PRO A 31 -7.70 -4.52 -8.79
C PRO A 31 -8.55 -4.52 -10.07
N PRO A 32 -8.98 -5.71 -10.54
CA PRO A 32 -9.89 -5.81 -11.67
C PRO A 32 -11.32 -5.42 -11.27
N GLY A 33 -12.18 -5.11 -12.25
CA GLY A 33 -13.59 -4.78 -12.01
C GLY A 33 -13.95 -3.35 -12.41
N ASP A 34 -15.24 -3.06 -12.38
CA ASP A 34 -15.77 -1.75 -12.77
C ASP A 34 -15.47 -0.70 -11.69
N ARG A 35 -15.26 0.54 -12.12
CA ARG A 35 -15.16 1.71 -11.22
C ARG A 35 -16.55 2.21 -10.79
N GLU A 36 -17.59 1.44 -11.12
CA GLU A 36 -18.99 1.76 -10.92
C GLU A 36 -19.63 0.65 -10.11
N GLY A 37 -20.31 1.03 -9.03
CA GLY A 37 -21.04 0.10 -8.16
C GLY A 37 -22.54 0.09 -8.46
N VAL A 38 -23.28 -0.69 -7.68
CA VAL A 38 -24.75 -0.75 -7.79
C VAL A 38 -25.39 0.32 -6.90
N THR A 39 -26.29 1.12 -7.46
CA THR A 39 -27.09 2.10 -6.71
C THR A 39 -28.34 1.45 -6.12
N GLY A 40 -28.63 1.70 -4.84
CA GLY A 40 -29.85 1.26 -4.15
C GLY A 40 -30.85 2.40 -3.87
N ALA A 41 -32.07 2.05 -3.44
CA ALA A 41 -33.14 3.00 -3.09
C ALA A 41 -33.14 3.41 -1.60
N GLY A 42 -31.97 3.77 -1.07
CA GLY A 42 -31.79 4.20 0.33
C GLY A 42 -31.51 5.69 0.47
N PRO A 43 -31.43 6.22 1.71
CA PRO A 43 -30.97 7.59 1.97
C PRO A 43 -29.56 7.83 1.39
N PRO A 44 -29.25 9.05 0.90
CA PRO A 44 -27.95 9.34 0.30
C PRO A 44 -26.82 9.21 1.33
N LEU A 45 -25.79 8.44 0.99
CA LEU A 45 -24.58 8.29 1.81
C LEU A 45 -23.46 9.17 1.25
N ARG A 46 -22.68 9.79 2.13
CA ARG A 46 -21.42 10.47 1.78
C ARG A 46 -20.26 9.64 2.32
N LEU A 47 -19.53 8.97 1.45
CA LEU A 47 -18.38 8.14 1.80
C LEU A 47 -17.09 8.83 1.31
N LEU A 48 -16.10 8.95 2.19
CA LEU A 48 -14.74 9.35 1.83
C LEU A 48 -13.79 8.19 2.15
N VAL A 49 -13.05 7.74 1.14
CA VAL A 49 -11.95 6.78 1.31
C VAL A 49 -10.66 7.52 1.04
N ALA A 50 -9.77 7.59 2.03
CA ALA A 50 -8.50 8.29 1.93
C ALA A 50 -7.37 7.41 2.50
N GLY A 51 -6.25 7.37 1.79
CA GLY A 51 -5.09 6.57 2.15
C GLY A 51 -4.10 6.51 0.99
N ASP A 52 -3.24 5.49 1.01
CA ASP A 52 -2.26 5.23 -0.04
C ASP A 52 -2.81 4.25 -1.10
N SER A 53 -1.94 3.43 -1.71
CA SER A 53 -2.32 2.39 -2.66
C SER A 53 -3.31 1.35 -2.10
N ALA A 54 -3.30 1.10 -0.79
CA ALA A 54 -4.26 0.17 -0.19
C ALA A 54 -5.69 0.74 -0.24
N ALA A 55 -5.84 2.05 -0.06
CA ALA A 55 -7.13 2.72 -0.21
C ALA A 55 -7.60 2.77 -1.67
N ALA A 56 -6.67 2.76 -2.63
CA ALA A 56 -6.98 2.59 -4.05
C ALA A 56 -7.42 1.16 -4.42
N GLY A 57 -7.25 0.18 -3.51
CA GLY A 57 -7.62 -1.22 -3.71
C GLY A 57 -6.53 -2.09 -4.34
N VAL A 58 -5.28 -1.62 -4.42
CA VAL A 58 -4.16 -2.38 -5.02
C VAL A 58 -4.00 -3.75 -4.35
N GLY A 59 -4.07 -4.81 -5.15
CA GLY A 59 -4.02 -6.21 -4.67
C GLY A 59 -5.34 -6.80 -4.16
N ALA A 60 -6.45 -6.06 -4.20
CA ALA A 60 -7.78 -6.64 -3.95
C ALA A 60 -8.21 -7.55 -5.11
N SER A 61 -9.07 -8.52 -4.82
CA SER A 61 -9.59 -9.45 -5.83
C SER A 61 -10.51 -8.77 -6.85
N THR A 62 -11.20 -7.69 -6.46
CA THR A 62 -12.10 -6.90 -7.33
C THR A 62 -12.36 -5.51 -6.74
N LEU A 63 -12.64 -4.52 -7.59
CA LEU A 63 -13.19 -3.21 -7.22
C LEU A 63 -14.66 -3.33 -6.77
N ALA A 64 -15.03 -2.58 -5.73
CA ALA A 64 -16.40 -2.56 -5.17
C ALA A 64 -17.26 -1.45 -5.78
#